data_AF-A0A352PSU3-F1
#
_entry.id   AF-A0A352PSU3-F1
#
_cell.length_a   1.000
_cell.length_b   1.000
_cell.length_c   1.000
_cell.angle_alpha   90.00
_cell.angle_beta   90.00
_cell.angle_gamma   90.00
#
_symmetry.space_group_name_H-M   'P 1'
#
loop_
_entity.id
_entity.type
_entity.pdbx_description
1 polymer ?
#
loop_
_entity_poly.entity_id
_entity_poly.type
_entity_poly.pdbx_seq_one_letter_code
_entity_poly.pdbx_strand_id
1 'polypeptide(L)' 'LPSWFAEKRIGLLANQASVDSSFCHTGSLIRAAGGNLCCLFSPQHGFGAEKQANMHESGDSWSADLGVPIFSL' A
#
# COMPACT_ATOMS: atom_id res chain seq x y z
N LEU A 1 -7.78 -14.18 -13.37
CA LEU A 1 -6.47 -13.85 -12.74
C LEU A 1 -5.64 -15.13 -12.67
N PRO A 2 -4.30 -15.05 -12.74
CA PRO A 2 -3.45 -16.23 -12.59
C PRO A 2 -3.59 -16.82 -11.18
N SER A 3 -3.40 -18.14 -11.03
CA SER A 3 -3.62 -18.84 -9.75
C SER A 3 -2.76 -18.29 -8.61
N TRP A 4 -1.53 -17.87 -8.91
CA TRP A 4 -0.63 -17.28 -7.92
C TRP A 4 -1.21 -16.04 -7.23
N PHE A 5 -2.15 -15.33 -7.87
CA PHE A 5 -2.71 -14.10 -7.32
C PHE A 5 -3.51 -14.33 -6.02
N ALA A 6 -4.23 -15.44 -5.95
CA ALA A 6 -4.96 -15.84 -4.75
C ALA A 6 -4.11 -16.71 -3.81
N GLU A 7 -3.18 -17.50 -4.34
CA GLU A 7 -2.40 -18.48 -3.57
C GLU A 7 -1.16 -17.88 -2.90
N LYS A 8 -0.52 -16.87 -3.51
CA LYS A 8 0.74 -16.30 -3.02
C LYS A 8 0.50 -15.04 -2.22
N ARG A 9 1.33 -14.85 -1.21
CA ARG A 9 1.34 -13.64 -0.40
C ARG A 9 1.82 -12.46 -1.25
N ILE A 10 1.00 -11.42 -1.35
CA ILE A 10 1.30 -10.20 -2.10
C ILE A 10 1.73 -9.12 -1.11
N GLY A 11 2.90 -8.53 -1.35
CA GLY A 11 3.32 -7.27 -0.74
C GLY A 11 3.20 -6.16 -1.79
N LEU A 12 2.54 -5.06 -1.45
CA LEU A 12 2.30 -3.96 -2.38
C LEU A 12 3.16 -2.74 -2.01
N LEU A 13 4.11 -2.38 -2.86
CA LEU A 13 4.76 -1.08 -2.83
C LEU A 13 3.85 -0.05 -3.48
N ALA A 14 3.33 0.89 -2.69
CA ALA A 14 2.37 1.88 -3.15
C ALA A 14 2.48 3.19 -2.36
N ASN A 15 2.01 4.26 -2.97
CA ASN A 15 1.80 5.56 -2.33
C ASN A 15 0.36 6.03 -2.59
N GLN A 16 0.01 7.21 -2.08
CA GLN A 16 -1.32 7.80 -2.26
C GLN A 16 -1.77 7.96 -3.72
N ALA A 17 -0.84 8.05 -4.68
CA ALA A 17 -1.14 8.18 -6.11
C ALA A 17 -1.35 6.83 -6.80
N SER A 18 -1.17 5.71 -6.09
CA SER A 18 -1.39 4.36 -6.61
C SER A 18 -2.89 4.04 -6.63
N VAL A 19 -3.60 4.63 -7.58
CA VAL A 19 -5.04 4.54 -7.76
C VAL A 19 -5.42 4.23 -9.21
N ASP A 20 -6.62 3.71 -9.45
CA ASP A 20 -7.19 3.62 -10.79
C ASP A 20 -7.83 4.93 -11.27
N SER A 21 -8.46 4.92 -12.45
CA SER A 21 -9.17 6.08 -13.02
C SER A 21 -10.37 6.56 -12.19
N SER A 22 -10.85 5.72 -11.27
CA SER A 22 -11.94 6.04 -10.34
C SER A 22 -11.40 6.46 -8.96
N PHE A 23 -10.09 6.71 -8.85
CA PHE A 23 -9.40 7.06 -7.61
C PHE A 23 -9.51 5.99 -6.52
N CYS A 24 -9.74 4.73 -6.90
CA CYS A 24 -9.71 3.60 -5.98
C CYS A 24 -8.27 3.14 -5.78
N HIS A 25 -7.81 3.08 -4.53
CA HIS A 25 -6.45 2.65 -4.22
C HIS A 25 -6.19 1.21 -4.66
N THR A 26 -5.02 0.97 -5.26
CA THR A 26 -4.62 -0.33 -5.80
C THR A 26 -4.72 -1.47 -4.78
N GLY A 27 -4.42 -1.21 -3.51
CA GLY A 27 -4.57 -2.23 -2.45
C GLY A 27 -6.01 -2.72 -2.28
N SER A 28 -6.99 -1.82 -2.38
CA SER A 28 -8.41 -2.15 -2.31
C SER A 28 -8.87 -2.94 -3.52
N LEU A 29 -8.36 -2.59 -4.71
CA LEU A 29 -8.64 -3.32 -5.95
C LEU A 29 -8.08 -4.74 -5.89
N ILE A 30 -6.85 -4.94 -5.39
CA ILE A 30 -6.25 -6.27 -5.22
C ILE A 30 -7.10 -7.12 -4.27
N ARG A 31 -7.53 -6.56 -3.14
CA ARG A 31 -8.39 -7.26 -2.17
C ARG A 31 -9.74 -7.64 -2.79
N ALA A 32 -10.40 -6.70 -3.47
CA ALA A 32 -11.69 -6.94 -4.13
C ALA A 32 -11.59 -8.01 -5.23
N ALA A 33 -10.43 -8.09 -5.90
CA ALA A 33 -10.13 -9.10 -6.91
C ALA A 33 -9.73 -10.49 -6.33
N GLY A 34 -9.75 -10.67 -5.01
CA GLY A 34 -9.41 -11.93 -4.35
C GLY A 34 -7.92 -12.17 -4.16
N GLY A 35 -7.09 -11.13 -4.27
CA GLY A 35 -5.65 -11.21 -4.05
C GLY A 35 -5.30 -11.36 -2.57
N ASN A 36 -4.33 -12.22 -2.28
CA ASN A 36 -3.84 -12.44 -0.91
C ASN A 36 -2.84 -11.34 -0.49
N LEU A 37 -3.35 -10.10 -0.38
CA LEU A 37 -2.60 -8.92 0.06
C LEU A 37 -2.26 -9.04 1.55
N CYS A 38 -0.96 -9.10 1.85
CA CYS A 38 -0.42 -9.37 3.19
C CYS A 38 0.28 -8.18 3.83
N CYS A 39 0.78 -7.22 3.04
CA CYS A 39 1.43 -6.02 3.55
C CYS A 39 1.48 -4.91 2.50
N LEU A 40 1.65 -3.68 2.98
CA LEU A 40 1.96 -2.51 2.18
C LEU A 40 3.39 -2.05 2.48
N PHE A 41 4.05 -1.52 1.46
CA PHE A 41 5.30 -0.80 1.58
C PHE A 41 5.05 0.64 1.13
N SER A 42 5.37 1.61 1.98
CA SER A 42 5.26 3.03 1.65
C SER A 42 6.67 3.62 1.46
N PRO A 43 6.98 4.26 0.33
CA PRO A 43 8.28 4.90 0.12
C PRO A 43 8.48 6.11 1.04
N GLN A 44 9.66 6.24 1.66
CA GLN A 44 10.09 7.39 2.46
C GLN A 44 10.59 8.53 1.54
N HIS A 45 9.68 9.42 1.09
CA HIS A 45 9.92 10.70 0.37
C HIS A 45 10.68 10.62 -0.99
N GLY A 46 10.61 11.52 -1.99
CA GLY A 46 9.84 12.73 -2.31
C GLY A 46 10.50 13.39 -3.56
N PHE A 47 9.74 13.83 -4.59
CA PHE A 47 10.33 14.39 -5.83
C PHE A 47 10.42 15.94 -5.88
N GLY A 48 9.94 16.64 -4.86
CA GLY A 48 9.98 18.10 -4.77
C GLY A 48 10.16 18.54 -3.32
N ALA A 49 11.18 19.36 -3.06
CA ALA A 49 11.63 19.79 -1.73
C ALA A 49 10.65 20.74 -0.98
N GLU A 50 9.35 20.44 -0.96
CA GLU A 50 8.40 21.11 -0.09
C GLU A 50 8.08 20.21 1.11
N LYS A 51 8.84 20.45 2.18
CA LYS A 51 8.50 20.19 3.58
C LYS A 51 7.86 18.83 3.90
N GLN A 52 8.71 17.97 4.47
CA GLN A 52 8.26 17.09 5.54
C GLN A 52 7.58 17.94 6.62
N ALA A 53 6.27 17.78 6.78
CA ALA A 53 5.57 18.16 7.99
C ALA A 53 5.08 16.84 8.61
N ASN A 54 5.62 16.52 9.78
CA ASN A 54 5.41 15.32 10.58
C ASN A 54 6.24 14.09 10.18
N MET A 55 7.56 14.29 10.26
CA MET A 55 8.49 13.24 10.68
C MET A 55 8.09 12.78 12.09
N HIS A 56 7.25 11.76 12.16
CA HIS A 56 7.18 10.84 13.28
C HIS A 56 7.44 9.47 12.67
N GLU A 57 8.50 8.78 13.11
CA GLU A 57 8.61 7.34 12.95
C GLU A 57 7.35 6.71 13.56
N SER A 58 6.34 6.53 12.73
CA SER A 58 5.17 5.74 13.11
C SER A 58 5.60 4.32 12.81
N GLY A 59 6.23 3.67 13.80
CA GLY A 59 6.62 2.27 13.73
C GLY A 59 5.48 1.41 13.18
N ASP A 60 5.81 0.39 12.41
CA ASP A 60 4.91 -0.60 11.78
C ASP A 60 3.43 -0.22 11.86
N SER A 61 3.00 0.65 10.94
CA SER A 61 1.62 1.14 10.91
C SER A 61 0.69 0.05 10.36
N TRP A 62 -0.61 0.16 10.63
CA TRP A 62 -1.60 -0.82 10.15
C TRP A 62 -2.62 -0.11 9.27
N SER A 63 -2.87 -0.64 8.07
CA SER A 63 -3.95 -0.14 7.24
C SER A 63 -5.28 -0.54 7.86
N ALA A 64 -6.07 0.41 8.38
CA ALA A 64 -7.39 0.13 8.93
C ALA A 64 -8.34 -0.43 7.85
N ASP A 65 -8.26 0.12 6.62
CA ASP A 65 -9.13 -0.28 5.51
C ASP A 65 -8.77 -1.68 4.96
N LEU A 66 -7.47 -1.99 4.89
CA LEU A 66 -7.01 -3.24 4.31
C LEU A 66 -6.68 -4.30 5.36
N GLY A 67 -6.57 -3.94 6.63
CA GLY A 67 -6.27 -4.89 7.70
C GLY A 67 -4.90 -5.56 7.55
N VAL A 68 -3.88 -4.83 7.09
CA VAL A 68 -2.52 -5.35 6.83
C VAL A 68 -1.46 -4.38 7.34
N PRO A 69 -0.26 -4.87 7.73
CA PRO A 69 0.85 -4.02 8.13
C PRO A 69 1.36 -3.16 6.97
N ILE A 70 1.86 -1.98 7.32
CA ILE A 70 2.49 -0.99 6.47
C ILE A 70 3.94 -0.83 6.93
N PHE A 71 4.87 -1.12 6.03
CA PHE A 71 6.29 -0.94 6.26
C PHE A 71 6.79 0.28 5.50
N SER A 72 7.49 1.18 6.18
CA SER A 72 8.16 2.32 5.55
C SER A 72 9.49 1.87 4.94
N LEU A 73 9.71 2.16 3.65
CA LEU A 73 10.97 1.88 2.93
C LEU A 73 11.79 3.15 2.70
#